data_AF-A0A348V867-F1
#
_entry.id   AF-A0A348V867-F1
#
_cell.length_a   1.000
_cell.length_b   1.000
_cell.length_c   1.000
_cell.angle_alpha   90.00
_cell.angle_beta   90.00
_cell.angle_gamma   90.00
#
_symmetry.space_group_name_H-M   'P 1'
#
loop_
_entity.id
_entity.type
_entity.pdbx_description
1 polymer ?
#
loop_
_entity_poly.entity_id
_entity_poly.type
_entity_poly.pdbx_seq_one_letter_code
_entity_poly.pdbx_strand_id
1 'polypeptide(L)'
;MKQLMIACIFLFSNIFVTFSMGNTPEKGVNPQDTLKVYYLDEVVVRSSVKETNDLKNLPTAVSVISPRQLKDSQIESLPALSSFIPNFFIPQYGSKVSTPIYIRGIGARLGAQTVSLYVDNVPSFNPSAFDFEFQDIQRIEVLRGAQGTLYGRNAIGGIVNMYTLSPLTFQGTRLSLSGGNYGQFSVKGSNYSKLSDHLGLSVGAYYKRDDGYFTNSYRNEKVDGSENVGGRVKLEWQAKPDFKAMFFANYDYLSGGAFPYMHVDSTASRFNEPSSYDRHLFTNGLSLDWIKDGYTIHSTTGFQYLKDDMK
;
A
#
# COMPACT_ATOMS: atom_id res chain seq x y z
N MET A 1 68.16 57.86 -10.50
CA MET A 1 68.84 56.68 -9.92
C MET A 1 67.85 55.93 -9.04
N LYS A 2 67.60 54.66 -9.40
CA LYS A 2 67.13 53.53 -8.59
C LYS A 2 65.98 53.78 -7.58
N GLN A 3 64.77 53.36 -7.96
CA GLN A 3 63.78 52.87 -7.00
C GLN A 3 63.72 51.34 -7.06
N LEU A 4 63.51 50.79 -5.87
CA LEU A 4 63.72 49.42 -5.42
C LEU A 4 62.67 48.47 -6.01
N MET A 5 63.14 47.33 -6.53
CA MET A 5 62.33 46.23 -7.05
C MET A 5 62.21 45.18 -5.93
N ILE A 6 61.00 44.86 -5.47
CA ILE A 6 60.71 43.64 -4.69
C ILE A 6 59.49 42.96 -5.32
N ALA A 7 59.72 41.72 -5.74
CA ALA A 7 58.77 40.83 -6.33
C ALA A 7 57.77 40.30 -5.28
N CYS A 8 56.50 40.19 -5.68
CA CYS A 8 55.53 39.35 -5.00
C CYS A 8 54.94 38.37 -6.01
N ILE A 9 55.23 37.09 -5.78
CA ILE A 9 54.74 35.94 -6.54
C ILE A 9 53.29 35.71 -6.11
N PHE A 10 52.34 35.84 -7.03
CA PHE A 10 50.99 35.32 -6.83
C PHE A 10 50.82 34.04 -7.66
N LEU A 11 50.71 32.92 -6.94
CA LEU A 11 50.28 31.64 -7.49
C LEU A 11 48.87 31.77 -8.06
N PHE A 12 48.69 31.31 -9.29
CA PHE A 12 47.38 31.04 -9.88
C PHE A 12 46.73 29.86 -9.15
N SER A 13 45.60 30.10 -8.48
CA SER A 13 44.59 29.06 -8.25
C SER A 13 43.34 29.43 -9.05
N ASN A 14 43.05 28.66 -10.09
CA ASN A 14 41.79 28.77 -10.82
C ASN A 14 40.69 28.12 -9.96
N ILE A 15 39.90 28.93 -9.27
CA ILE A 15 38.63 28.51 -8.70
C ILE A 15 37.59 28.64 -9.82
N PHE A 16 37.14 27.52 -10.36
CA PHE A 16 35.92 27.47 -11.16
C PHE A 16 34.72 27.52 -10.21
N VAL A 17 34.13 28.71 -10.05
CA VAL A 17 32.79 28.85 -9.46
C VAL A 17 31.78 28.71 -10.59
N THR A 18 31.15 27.55 -10.70
CA THR A 18 30.00 27.37 -11.59
C THR A 18 28.78 27.96 -10.90
N PHE A 19 28.41 29.19 -11.24
CA PHE A 19 27.08 29.72 -10.90
C PHE A 19 26.07 29.02 -11.82
N SER A 20 25.35 28.04 -11.28
CA SER A 20 24.07 27.62 -11.87
C SER A 20 23.05 28.70 -11.52
N MET A 21 22.94 29.73 -12.35
CA MET A 21 21.71 30.51 -12.40
C MET A 21 20.63 29.56 -12.90
N GLY A 22 19.84 29.02 -11.96
CA GLY A 22 18.57 28.39 -12.30
C GLY A 22 17.71 29.44 -13.00
N ASN A 23 17.69 29.41 -14.33
CA ASN A 23 16.70 30.13 -15.11
C ASN A 23 15.34 29.49 -14.82
N THR A 24 14.70 29.90 -13.73
CA THR A 24 13.23 29.87 -13.69
C THR A 24 12.77 30.88 -14.74
N PRO A 25 12.11 30.45 -15.83
CA PRO A 25 11.58 31.39 -16.79
C PRO A 25 10.63 32.35 -16.07
N GLU A 26 10.90 33.65 -16.15
CA GLU A 26 9.98 34.66 -15.66
C GLU A 26 8.61 34.44 -16.32
N LYS A 27 7.59 34.22 -15.48
CA LYS A 27 6.21 34.02 -15.89
C LYS A 27 5.67 35.33 -16.46
N GLY A 28 5.92 35.58 -17.75
CA GLY A 28 5.36 36.72 -18.47
C GLY A 28 3.85 36.59 -18.63
N VAL A 29 3.09 37.33 -17.83
CA VAL A 29 1.65 37.50 -18.05
C VAL A 29 1.48 38.54 -19.15
N ASN A 30 1.10 38.11 -20.36
CA ASN A 30 0.71 39.03 -21.43
C ASN A 30 -0.70 39.55 -21.12
N PRO A 31 -0.89 40.87 -20.88
CA PRO A 31 -2.19 41.43 -20.51
C PRO A 31 -3.24 41.38 -21.65
N GLN A 32 -2.85 40.99 -22.87
CA GLN A 32 -3.74 40.81 -24.02
C GLN A 32 -4.18 39.34 -24.22
N ASP A 33 -3.68 38.40 -23.42
CA ASP A 33 -4.02 36.99 -23.56
C ASP A 33 -5.32 36.66 -22.79
N THR A 34 -6.35 36.20 -23.52
CA THR A 34 -7.65 35.80 -22.95
C THR A 34 -7.63 34.37 -22.41
N LEU A 35 -6.55 33.61 -22.65
CA LEU A 35 -6.40 32.25 -22.16
C LEU A 35 -5.94 32.26 -20.70
N LYS A 36 -6.77 31.74 -19.81
CA LYS A 36 -6.34 31.43 -18.43
C LYS A 36 -5.40 30.23 -18.46
N VAL A 37 -4.10 30.49 -18.44
CA VAL A 37 -3.09 29.45 -18.27
C VAL A 37 -3.02 29.07 -16.79
N TYR A 38 -3.52 27.89 -16.47
CA TYR A 38 -3.34 27.28 -15.15
C TYR A 38 -2.01 26.53 -15.14
N TYR A 39 -1.01 27.10 -14.46
CA TYR A 39 0.20 26.36 -14.14
C TYR A 39 -0.12 25.40 -13.00
N LEU A 40 -0.20 24.11 -13.32
CA LEU A 40 -0.29 23.06 -12.31
C LEU A 40 1.07 22.96 -11.61
N ASP A 41 1.06 22.91 -10.28
CA ASP A 41 2.25 22.60 -9.51
C ASP A 41 2.74 21.17 -9.82
N GLU A 42 4.05 20.93 -9.69
CA GLU A 42 4.61 19.60 -9.89
C GLU A 42 4.07 18.63 -8.82
N VAL A 43 3.38 17.59 -9.26
CA VAL A 43 2.97 16.50 -8.38
C VAL A 43 4.14 15.53 -8.22
N VAL A 44 4.93 15.74 -7.18
CA VAL A 44 6.03 14.83 -6.83
C VAL A 44 5.45 13.59 -6.14
N VAL A 45 5.37 12.49 -6.88
CA VAL A 45 5.01 11.20 -6.29
C VAL A 45 6.29 10.51 -5.85
N ARG A 46 6.52 10.50 -4.53
CA ARG A 46 7.58 9.72 -3.89
C ARG A 46 7.07 8.32 -3.61
N SER A 47 7.90 7.31 -3.86
CA SER A 47 7.50 5.92 -3.64
C SER A 47 7.30 5.63 -2.15
N SER A 48 8.41 5.53 -1.42
CA SER A 48 8.44 5.09 -0.03
C SER A 48 9.38 5.96 0.78
N VAL A 49 9.25 5.94 2.11
CA VAL A 49 10.24 6.54 3.02
C VAL A 49 11.65 5.96 2.83
N LYS A 50 11.74 4.77 2.24
CA LYS A 50 13.01 4.11 1.92
C LYS A 50 13.62 4.54 0.58
N GLU A 51 12.84 5.21 -0.26
CA GLU A 51 13.24 5.68 -1.59
C GLU A 51 13.34 7.21 -1.56
N THR A 52 14.53 7.76 -1.82
CA THR A 52 14.76 9.21 -1.74
C THR A 52 14.43 9.94 -3.04
N ASN A 53 14.26 9.20 -4.13
CA ASN A 53 14.05 9.75 -5.47
C ASN A 53 12.57 9.79 -5.86
N ASP A 54 12.24 10.71 -6.75
CA ASP A 54 10.95 10.73 -7.44
C ASP A 54 10.76 9.44 -8.23
N LEU A 55 9.52 8.96 -8.33
CA LEU A 55 9.21 7.75 -9.10
C LEU A 55 9.73 7.79 -10.55
N LYS A 56 9.71 8.96 -11.19
CA LYS A 56 10.21 9.15 -12.57
C LYS A 56 11.71 8.87 -12.72
N ASN A 57 12.46 8.96 -11.63
CA ASN A 57 13.91 8.79 -11.59
C ASN A 57 14.33 7.43 -11.02
N LEU A 58 13.37 6.59 -10.57
CA LEU A 58 13.71 5.28 -10.06
C LEU A 58 14.10 4.35 -11.21
N PRO A 59 15.28 3.69 -11.15
CA PRO A 59 15.72 2.73 -12.16
C PRO A 59 15.05 1.35 -11.96
N THR A 60 13.75 1.34 -11.64
CA THR A 60 12.97 0.12 -11.41
C THR A 60 11.59 0.24 -12.03
N ALA A 61 10.99 -0.90 -12.38
CA ALA A 61 9.67 -0.91 -12.99
C ALA A 61 8.59 -0.76 -11.90
N VAL A 62 8.07 0.46 -11.74
CA VAL A 62 7.03 0.77 -10.75
C VAL A 62 5.66 0.92 -11.40
N SER A 63 4.63 0.41 -10.75
CA SER A 63 3.23 0.72 -11.05
C SER A 63 2.59 1.38 -9.84
N VAL A 64 1.95 2.53 -10.03
CA VAL A 64 1.20 3.23 -8.98
C VAL A 64 -0.27 3.28 -9.34
N ILE A 65 -1.11 2.93 -8.36
CA ILE A 65 -2.56 2.93 -8.47
C ILE A 65 -3.10 4.00 -7.52
N SER A 66 -3.74 5.00 -8.10
CA SER A 66 -4.37 6.11 -7.38
C SER A 66 -5.71 5.72 -6.76
N PRO A 67 -6.22 6.48 -5.76
CA PRO A 67 -7.53 6.22 -5.15
C PRO A 67 -8.67 6.24 -6.16
N ARG A 68 -8.58 7.13 -7.15
CA ARG A 68 -9.57 7.25 -8.22
C ARG A 68 -9.59 5.99 -9.08
N GLN A 69 -8.43 5.47 -9.47
CA GLN A 69 -8.36 4.23 -10.25
C GLN A 69 -8.89 3.03 -9.45
N LEU A 70 -8.58 2.94 -8.15
CA LEU A 70 -9.14 1.90 -7.28
C LEU A 70 -10.67 1.97 -7.24
N LYS A 71 -11.22 3.18 -7.09
CA LYS A 71 -12.67 3.40 -7.06
C LYS A 71 -13.33 3.10 -8.40
N ASP A 72 -12.83 3.68 -9.48
CA ASP A 72 -13.40 3.58 -10.82
C ASP A 72 -13.32 2.14 -11.36
N SER A 73 -12.33 1.36 -10.92
CA SER A 73 -12.15 -0.05 -11.28
C SER A 73 -12.72 -1.04 -10.25
N GLN A 74 -13.37 -0.54 -9.19
CA GLN A 74 -13.92 -1.35 -8.09
C GLN A 74 -12.91 -2.36 -7.50
N ILE A 75 -11.64 -1.96 -7.38
CA ILE A 75 -10.58 -2.79 -6.79
C ILE A 75 -10.67 -2.67 -5.27
N GLU A 76 -11.25 -3.67 -4.61
CA GLU A 76 -11.48 -3.69 -3.16
C GLU A 76 -10.55 -4.63 -2.37
N SER A 77 -9.75 -5.44 -3.06
CA SER A 77 -8.86 -6.43 -2.45
C SER A 77 -7.53 -6.54 -3.19
N LEU A 78 -6.55 -7.15 -2.54
CA LEU A 78 -5.22 -7.35 -3.13
C LEU A 78 -5.26 -8.23 -4.38
N PRO A 79 -5.99 -9.36 -4.41
CA PRO A 79 -6.08 -10.19 -5.62
C PRO A 79 -6.61 -9.46 -6.85
N ALA A 80 -7.53 -8.49 -6.68
CA ALA A 80 -8.10 -7.71 -7.77
C ALA A 80 -7.07 -6.84 -8.51
N LEU A 81 -5.93 -6.52 -7.88
CA LEU A 81 -4.83 -5.81 -8.54
C LEU A 81 -4.21 -6.58 -9.72
N SER A 82 -4.38 -7.91 -9.76
CA SER A 82 -3.93 -8.75 -10.88
C SER A 82 -4.55 -8.37 -12.22
N SER A 83 -5.73 -7.73 -12.20
CA SER A 83 -6.40 -7.25 -13.41
C SER A 83 -5.78 -5.97 -13.99
N PHE A 84 -5.02 -5.22 -13.17
CA PHE A 84 -4.57 -3.87 -13.50
C PHE A 84 -3.04 -3.77 -13.65
N ILE A 85 -2.29 -4.57 -12.89
CA ILE A 85 -0.83 -4.47 -12.83
C ILE A 85 -0.19 -5.50 -13.77
N PRO A 86 0.61 -5.08 -14.76
CA PRO A 86 1.25 -6.03 -15.67
C PRO A 86 2.32 -6.84 -14.94
N ASN A 87 2.42 -8.13 -15.31
CA ASN A 87 3.33 -9.10 -14.69
C ASN A 87 3.13 -9.26 -13.18
N PHE A 88 1.91 -9.05 -12.69
CA PHE A 88 1.51 -9.25 -11.29
C PHE A 88 0.31 -10.19 -11.27
N PHE A 89 0.38 -11.22 -10.44
CA PHE A 89 -0.69 -12.20 -10.35
C PHE A 89 -0.81 -12.74 -8.94
N ILE A 90 -2.03 -12.78 -8.43
CA ILE A 90 -2.40 -13.44 -7.19
C ILE A 90 -3.49 -14.46 -7.55
N PRO A 91 -3.20 -15.77 -7.49
CA PRO A 91 -4.22 -16.78 -7.68
C PRO A 91 -5.23 -16.70 -6.53
N GLN A 92 -6.51 -16.68 -6.88
CA GLN A 92 -7.60 -16.82 -5.92
C GLN A 92 -7.89 -18.30 -5.78
N TYR A 93 -7.70 -18.85 -4.58
CA TYR A 93 -7.95 -20.26 -4.28
C TYR A 93 -9.35 -20.52 -3.68
N GLY A 94 -10.30 -19.60 -3.88
CA GLY A 94 -11.62 -19.62 -3.24
C GLY A 94 -11.55 -19.20 -1.76
N SER A 95 -10.63 -19.79 -1.01
CA SER A 95 -10.32 -19.40 0.36
C SER A 95 -9.18 -18.38 0.44
N LYS A 96 -9.28 -17.47 1.42
CA LYS A 96 -8.23 -16.49 1.75
C LYS A 96 -7.09 -17.09 2.57
N VAL A 97 -7.10 -18.40 2.85
CA VAL A 97 -6.09 -19.10 3.66
C VAL A 97 -4.67 -18.93 3.08
N SER A 98 -4.54 -18.85 1.77
CA SER A 98 -3.25 -18.67 1.08
C SER A 98 -3.39 -17.65 -0.04
N THR A 99 -2.70 -16.51 0.09
CA THR A 99 -2.71 -15.43 -0.92
C THR A 99 -1.28 -15.15 -1.41
N PRO A 100 -0.66 -16.08 -2.16
CA PRO A 100 0.68 -15.87 -2.67
C PRO A 100 0.68 -14.82 -3.78
N ILE A 101 1.67 -13.94 -3.75
CA ILE A 101 1.88 -12.93 -4.79
C ILE A 101 2.96 -13.41 -5.74
N TYR A 102 2.68 -13.32 -7.04
CA TYR A 102 3.63 -13.61 -8.10
C TYR A 102 3.94 -12.32 -8.87
N ILE A 103 5.22 -11.99 -9.01
CA ILE A 103 5.68 -10.89 -9.85
C ILE A 103 6.67 -11.44 -10.86
N ARG A 104 6.42 -11.23 -12.16
CA ARG A 104 7.21 -11.81 -13.27
C ARG A 104 7.40 -13.33 -13.14
N GLY A 105 6.36 -14.04 -12.67
CA GLY A 105 6.39 -15.49 -12.44
C GLY A 105 7.14 -15.93 -11.18
N ILE A 106 7.78 -15.02 -10.45
CA ILE A 106 8.45 -15.31 -9.17
C ILE A 106 7.42 -15.19 -8.05
N GLY A 107 7.11 -16.31 -7.42
CA GLY A 107 6.20 -16.42 -6.29
C GLY A 107 6.33 -17.79 -5.64
N ALA A 108 5.90 -17.93 -4.39
CA ALA A 108 5.79 -19.24 -3.76
C ALA A 108 4.47 -19.35 -3.03
N ARG A 109 3.76 -20.47 -3.24
CA ARG A 109 2.45 -20.72 -2.63
C ARG A 109 2.55 -20.94 -1.11
N LEU A 110 3.56 -21.68 -0.68
CA LEU A 110 3.78 -22.08 0.72
C LEU A 110 5.25 -21.88 1.09
N GLY A 111 5.49 -21.63 2.38
CA GLY A 111 6.84 -21.55 2.96
C GLY A 111 7.54 -20.21 2.77
N ALA A 112 8.07 -19.94 1.56
CA ALA A 112 8.98 -18.82 1.33
C ALA A 112 8.27 -17.58 0.75
N GLN A 113 8.12 -16.52 1.55
CA GLN A 113 7.65 -15.23 1.04
C GLN A 113 8.68 -14.63 0.06
N THR A 114 8.29 -14.48 -1.20
CA THR A 114 9.15 -13.95 -2.29
C THR A 114 8.82 -12.51 -2.66
N VAL A 115 7.63 -12.02 -2.30
CA VAL A 115 7.18 -10.64 -2.47
C VAL A 115 6.75 -10.09 -1.11
N SER A 116 7.28 -8.92 -0.74
CA SER A 116 6.93 -8.27 0.53
C SER A 116 5.73 -7.35 0.36
N LEU A 117 4.75 -7.46 1.26
CA LEU A 117 3.66 -6.50 1.39
C LEU A 117 3.97 -5.53 2.53
N TYR A 118 3.76 -4.24 2.31
CA TYR A 118 3.88 -3.20 3.32
C TYR A 118 2.59 -2.40 3.38
N VAL A 119 2.10 -2.13 4.59
CA VAL A 119 0.97 -1.24 4.84
C VAL A 119 1.45 -0.10 5.73
N ASP A 120 1.40 1.14 5.24
CA ASP A 120 1.96 2.32 5.90
C ASP A 120 3.41 2.09 6.39
N ASN A 121 4.25 1.51 5.53
CA ASN A 121 5.64 1.12 5.77
C ASN A 121 5.87 0.00 6.82
N VAL A 122 4.81 -0.61 7.34
CA VAL A 122 4.91 -1.79 8.22
C VAL A 122 4.85 -3.06 7.37
N PRO A 123 5.88 -3.93 7.43
CA PRO A 123 5.89 -5.17 6.66
C PRO A 123 4.86 -6.18 7.18
N SER A 124 4.22 -6.90 6.26
CA SER A 124 3.50 -8.14 6.54
C SER A 124 4.34 -9.33 6.08
N PHE A 125 4.57 -10.28 6.99
CA PHE A 125 5.48 -11.40 6.78
C PHE A 125 4.78 -12.72 6.46
N ASN A 126 3.45 -12.76 6.54
CA ASN A 126 2.68 -13.97 6.30
C ASN A 126 1.79 -13.81 5.05
N PRO A 127 2.07 -14.54 3.94
CA PRO A 127 1.22 -14.53 2.75
C PRO A 127 -0.23 -14.93 2.99
N SER A 128 -0.52 -15.67 4.07
CA SER A 128 -1.89 -15.96 4.47
C SER A 128 -2.65 -14.72 4.94
N ALA A 129 -1.96 -13.66 5.36
CA ALA A 129 -2.56 -12.42 5.86
C ALA A 129 -2.64 -11.28 4.80
N PHE A 130 -2.37 -11.57 3.52
CA PHE A 130 -2.33 -10.53 2.47
C PHE A 130 -3.70 -10.18 1.89
N ASP A 131 -4.67 -11.09 1.96
CA ASP A 131 -6.03 -10.83 1.48
C ASP A 131 -6.90 -10.30 2.62
N PHE A 132 -6.81 -8.98 2.81
CA PHE A 132 -7.69 -8.20 3.67
C PHE A 132 -8.43 -7.14 2.84
N GLU A 133 -9.54 -6.66 3.37
CA GLU A 133 -10.36 -5.66 2.69
C GLU A 133 -9.67 -4.28 2.71
N PHE A 134 -9.63 -3.60 1.56
CA PHE A 134 -9.00 -2.29 1.46
C PHE A 134 -9.85 -1.22 2.18
N GLN A 135 -9.27 -0.61 3.22
CA GLN A 135 -9.87 0.54 3.89
C GLN A 135 -9.14 1.81 3.48
N ASP A 136 -9.84 2.68 2.75
CA ASP A 136 -9.43 4.07 2.45
C ASP A 136 -7.97 4.20 2.01
N ILE A 137 -7.65 3.54 0.91
CA ILE A 137 -6.31 3.56 0.34
C ILE A 137 -6.05 4.90 -0.35
N GLN A 138 -4.94 5.54 0.02
CA GLN A 138 -4.41 6.74 -0.62
C GLN A 138 -3.62 6.41 -1.89
N ARG A 139 -2.88 5.30 -1.92
CA ARG A 139 -2.25 4.76 -3.13
C ARG A 139 -1.71 3.37 -2.87
N ILE A 140 -1.54 2.61 -3.95
CA ILE A 140 -0.80 1.35 -3.97
C ILE A 140 0.35 1.49 -4.94
N GLU A 141 1.51 0.99 -4.56
CA GLU A 141 2.70 0.98 -5.39
C GLU A 141 3.24 -0.45 -5.49
N VAL A 142 3.57 -0.88 -6.69
CA VAL A 142 4.17 -2.19 -6.94
C VAL A 142 5.48 -2.01 -7.65
N LEU A 143 6.57 -2.35 -6.96
CA LEU A 143 7.92 -2.33 -7.52
C LEU A 143 8.26 -3.75 -7.93
N ARG A 144 8.52 -3.95 -9.23
CA ARG A 144 8.74 -5.28 -9.81
C ARG A 144 10.23 -5.58 -9.98
N GLY A 145 10.65 -6.75 -9.50
CA GLY A 145 12.05 -7.17 -9.46
C GLY A 145 12.64 -7.05 -8.05
N ALA A 146 13.88 -7.51 -7.87
CA ALA A 146 14.47 -7.62 -6.55
C ALA A 146 14.58 -6.27 -5.82
N GLN A 147 14.10 -6.24 -4.57
CA GLN A 147 14.09 -5.07 -3.68
C GLN A 147 14.77 -5.37 -2.33
N GLY A 148 15.65 -6.37 -2.30
CA GLY A 148 16.28 -6.86 -1.07
C GLY A 148 17.14 -5.84 -0.32
N THR A 149 17.73 -4.88 -1.04
CA THR A 149 18.64 -3.87 -0.46
C THR A 149 17.93 -2.97 0.57
N LEU A 150 16.71 -2.52 0.28
CA LEU A 150 15.93 -1.63 1.14
C LEU A 150 14.85 -2.36 1.95
N TYR A 151 14.35 -3.49 1.44
CA TYR A 151 13.20 -4.18 2.01
C TYR A 151 13.52 -5.56 2.62
N GLY A 152 14.76 -6.03 2.48
CA GLY A 152 15.24 -7.26 3.12
C GLY A 152 14.85 -8.56 2.41
N ARG A 153 14.97 -9.67 3.14
CA ARG A 153 15.05 -11.04 2.58
C ARG A 153 13.83 -11.57 1.82
N ASN A 154 12.65 -10.96 1.97
CA ASN A 154 11.38 -11.46 1.41
C ASN A 154 10.93 -10.72 0.13
N ALA A 155 11.84 -9.98 -0.52
CA ALA A 155 11.54 -9.08 -1.63
C ALA A 155 12.27 -9.43 -2.94
N ILE A 156 12.42 -10.73 -3.24
CA ILE A 156 13.13 -11.21 -4.45
C ILE A 156 12.32 -10.93 -5.72
N GLY A 157 11.00 -11.18 -5.69
CA GLY A 157 10.09 -10.89 -6.81
C GLY A 157 9.71 -9.41 -6.89
N GLY A 158 9.75 -8.72 -5.75
CA GLY A 158 9.40 -7.30 -5.62
C GLY A 158 8.70 -7.00 -4.32
N ILE A 159 8.01 -5.86 -4.30
CA ILE A 159 7.21 -5.43 -3.15
C ILE A 159 5.88 -4.80 -3.61
N VAL A 160 4.93 -4.82 -2.70
CA VAL A 160 3.69 -4.04 -2.76
C VAL A 160 3.67 -3.11 -1.56
N ASN A 161 3.68 -1.80 -1.79
CA ASN A 161 3.47 -0.78 -0.75
C ASN A 161 2.02 -0.28 -0.84
N MET A 162 1.32 -0.29 0.29
CA MET A 162 0.00 0.27 0.44
C MET A 162 0.05 1.42 1.43
N TYR A 163 -0.50 2.57 1.03
CA TYR A 163 -0.60 3.75 1.86
C TYR A 163 -2.07 4.06 2.11
N THR A 164 -2.46 4.16 3.37
CA THR A 164 -3.81 4.54 3.77
C THR A 164 -3.94 6.05 3.90
N LEU A 165 -5.16 6.58 3.76
CA LEU A 165 -5.44 8.00 3.95
C LEU A 165 -4.91 8.49 5.31
N SER A 166 -4.35 9.70 5.32
CA SER A 166 -3.84 10.34 6.53
C SER A 166 -4.89 11.29 7.10
N PRO A 167 -5.21 11.19 8.41
CA PRO A 167 -6.07 12.16 9.10
C PRO A 167 -5.44 13.54 9.26
N LEU A 168 -4.19 13.77 8.85
CA LEU A 168 -3.61 15.11 8.77
C LEU A 168 -3.87 15.77 7.40
N THR A 169 -4.09 14.96 6.37
CA THR A 169 -4.30 15.42 4.98
C THR A 169 -5.77 15.45 4.55
N PHE A 170 -6.59 14.53 5.06
CA PHE A 170 -8.00 14.42 4.75
C PHE A 170 -8.84 14.50 6.03
N GLN A 171 -9.98 15.18 5.95
CA GLN A 171 -10.93 15.36 7.05
C GLN A 171 -12.34 15.02 6.57
N GLY A 172 -13.13 14.42 7.45
CA GLY A 172 -14.54 14.13 7.21
C GLY A 172 -14.88 12.65 7.30
N THR A 173 -16.13 12.35 6.96
CA THR A 173 -16.71 11.01 7.04
C THR A 173 -16.91 10.44 5.65
N ARG A 174 -16.60 9.16 5.48
CA ARG A 174 -16.84 8.39 4.26
C ARG A 174 -17.75 7.24 4.61
N LEU A 175 -18.79 7.05 3.81
CA LEU A 175 -19.72 5.94 3.92
C LEU A 175 -19.86 5.31 2.54
N SER A 176 -19.83 3.98 2.49
CA SER A 176 -20.07 3.19 1.29
C SER A 176 -21.07 2.10 1.64
N LEU A 177 -22.07 1.95 0.79
CA LEU A 177 -23.04 0.87 0.84
C LEU A 177 -23.08 0.25 -0.55
N SER A 178 -22.90 -1.07 -0.61
CA SER A 178 -22.84 -1.82 -1.85
C SER A 178 -23.72 -3.05 -1.73
N GLY A 179 -24.48 -3.34 -2.78
CA GLY A 179 -25.26 -4.56 -2.93
C GLY A 179 -24.99 -5.18 -4.30
N GLY A 180 -25.00 -6.51 -4.38
CA GLY A 180 -24.67 -7.23 -5.60
C GLY A 180 -25.42 -8.54 -5.74
N ASN A 181 -25.05 -9.30 -6.76
CA ASN A 181 -25.52 -10.67 -6.97
C ASN A 181 -24.95 -11.62 -5.90
N TYR A 182 -25.51 -12.83 -5.82
CA TYR A 182 -25.07 -13.88 -4.87
C TYR A 182 -25.10 -13.43 -3.40
N GLY A 183 -26.11 -12.64 -3.02
CA GLY A 183 -26.27 -12.17 -1.65
C GLY A 183 -25.20 -11.18 -1.19
N GLN A 184 -24.43 -10.61 -2.13
CA GLN A 184 -23.40 -9.64 -1.80
C GLN A 184 -23.98 -8.40 -1.14
N PHE A 185 -23.45 -8.11 0.03
CA PHE A 185 -23.75 -6.90 0.76
C PHE A 185 -22.48 -6.41 1.45
N SER A 186 -22.17 -5.13 1.30
CA SER A 186 -21.06 -4.49 2.01
C SER A 186 -21.44 -3.11 2.51
N VAL A 187 -21.03 -2.82 3.74
CA VAL A 187 -21.08 -1.49 4.34
C VAL A 187 -19.69 -1.16 4.86
N LYS A 188 -19.21 0.04 4.53
CA LYS A 188 -17.92 0.56 4.99
C LYS A 188 -18.14 1.98 5.51
N GLY A 189 -17.56 2.30 6.65
CA GLY A 189 -17.64 3.62 7.24
C GLY A 189 -16.32 4.02 7.85
N SER A 190 -15.93 5.27 7.66
CA SER A 190 -14.73 5.83 8.28
C SER A 190 -14.90 7.30 8.57
N ASN A 191 -14.22 7.77 9.61
CA ASN A 191 -14.14 9.18 9.98
C ASN A 191 -12.68 9.57 10.19
N TYR A 192 -12.32 10.74 9.69
CA TYR A 192 -11.00 11.36 9.82
C TYR A 192 -11.18 12.72 10.47
N SER A 193 -10.51 12.91 11.60
CA SER A 193 -10.63 14.12 12.42
C SER A 193 -9.27 14.55 12.95
N LYS A 194 -8.96 15.84 12.81
CA LYS A 194 -7.87 16.51 13.50
C LYS A 194 -8.32 16.80 14.91
N LEU A 195 -7.60 16.23 15.88
CA LEU A 195 -7.75 16.56 17.29
C LEU A 195 -7.02 17.86 17.63
N SER A 196 -6.00 18.21 16.85
CA SER A 196 -5.31 19.50 16.84
C SER A 196 -4.65 19.74 15.47
N ASP A 197 -3.96 20.87 15.29
CA ASP A 197 -3.22 21.18 14.06
C ASP A 197 -2.13 20.15 13.72
N HIS A 198 -1.69 19.38 14.72
CA HIS A 198 -0.57 18.46 14.63
C HIS A 198 -0.97 17.01 14.93
N LEU A 199 -2.19 16.74 15.39
CA LEU A 199 -2.66 15.42 15.78
C LEU A 199 -3.93 15.05 15.03
N GLY A 200 -3.89 13.96 14.29
CA GLY A 200 -5.01 13.42 13.54
C GLY A 200 -5.37 12.01 14.01
N LEU A 201 -6.66 11.73 14.09
CA LEU A 201 -7.23 10.41 14.40
C LEU A 201 -8.13 10.00 13.24
N SER A 202 -8.06 8.74 12.85
CA SER A 202 -9.06 8.13 11.99
C SER A 202 -9.51 6.79 12.54
N VAL A 203 -10.81 6.54 12.43
CA VAL A 203 -11.44 5.28 12.82
C VAL A 203 -12.31 4.83 11.66
N GLY A 204 -12.22 3.55 11.31
CA GLY A 204 -13.04 2.95 10.26
C GLY A 204 -13.44 1.52 10.61
N ALA A 205 -14.57 1.10 10.06
CA ALA A 205 -15.11 -0.24 10.21
C ALA A 205 -15.79 -0.68 8.91
N TYR A 206 -15.91 -1.98 8.72
CA TYR A 206 -16.64 -2.56 7.60
C TYR A 206 -17.28 -3.88 7.97
N TYR A 207 -18.31 -4.21 7.21
CA TYR A 207 -18.92 -5.53 7.13
C TYR A 207 -19.13 -5.87 5.66
N LYS A 208 -18.82 -7.10 5.28
CA LYS A 208 -19.00 -7.62 3.93
C LYS A 208 -19.45 -9.08 4.04
N ARG A 209 -20.45 -9.45 3.25
CA ARG A 209 -20.94 -10.83 3.14
C ARG A 209 -21.24 -11.19 1.70
N ASP A 210 -21.18 -12.48 1.42
CA ASP A 210 -21.72 -13.10 0.21
C ASP A 210 -22.18 -14.53 0.52
N ASP A 211 -23.16 -15.01 -0.24
CA ASP A 211 -23.76 -16.34 -0.05
C ASP A 211 -22.96 -17.46 -0.75
N GLY A 212 -21.85 -17.11 -1.43
CA GLY A 212 -21.07 -18.04 -2.22
C GLY A 212 -21.63 -18.29 -3.62
N TYR A 213 -20.72 -18.67 -4.52
CA TYR A 213 -21.06 -18.88 -5.93
C TYR A 213 -21.43 -20.34 -6.22
N PHE A 214 -20.74 -21.27 -5.60
CA PHE A 214 -20.83 -22.70 -5.87
C PHE A 214 -22.04 -23.33 -5.20
N THR A 215 -22.53 -24.44 -5.76
CA THR A 215 -23.65 -25.21 -5.22
C THR A 215 -23.21 -26.66 -5.05
N ASN A 216 -23.31 -27.18 -3.84
CA ASN A 216 -23.02 -28.57 -3.54
C ASN A 216 -24.12 -29.44 -4.16
N SER A 217 -23.76 -30.28 -5.13
CA SER A 217 -24.71 -31.12 -5.86
C SER A 217 -25.32 -32.25 -5.02
N TYR A 218 -24.68 -32.65 -3.92
CA TYR A 218 -25.18 -33.68 -3.01
C TYR A 218 -26.21 -33.12 -2.02
N ARG A 219 -25.94 -31.95 -1.43
CA ARG A 219 -26.84 -31.29 -0.45
C ARG A 219 -27.84 -30.32 -1.08
N ASN A 220 -27.61 -29.91 -2.32
CA ASN A 220 -28.35 -28.85 -3.01
C ASN A 220 -28.34 -27.51 -2.25
N GLU A 221 -27.20 -27.18 -1.63
CA GLU A 221 -27.00 -25.96 -0.84
C GLU A 221 -25.84 -25.13 -1.41
N LYS A 222 -25.89 -23.80 -1.18
CA LYS A 222 -24.78 -22.91 -1.50
C LYS A 222 -23.58 -23.19 -0.61
N VAL A 223 -22.39 -23.08 -1.18
CA VAL A 223 -21.11 -23.24 -0.49
C VAL A 223 -20.18 -22.10 -0.90
N ASP A 224 -19.07 -21.95 -0.16
CA ASP A 224 -18.07 -20.89 -0.38
C ASP A 224 -18.55 -19.48 -0.03
N GLY A 225 -19.65 -19.36 0.74
CA GLY A 225 -20.06 -18.09 1.29
C GLY A 225 -19.04 -17.56 2.29
N SER A 226 -18.99 -16.23 2.42
CA SER A 226 -18.06 -15.56 3.33
C SER A 226 -18.72 -14.42 4.10
N GLU A 227 -18.28 -14.21 5.32
CA GLU A 227 -18.59 -13.04 6.14
C GLU A 227 -17.28 -12.45 6.68
N ASN A 228 -17.08 -11.16 6.45
CA ASN A 228 -15.87 -10.45 6.83
C ASN A 228 -16.28 -9.17 7.58
N VAL A 229 -15.77 -9.02 8.80
CA VAL A 229 -15.95 -7.83 9.62
C VAL A 229 -14.60 -7.34 10.09
N GLY A 230 -14.38 -6.04 10.08
CA GLY A 230 -13.11 -5.50 10.53
C GLY A 230 -13.15 -4.03 10.81
N GLY A 231 -12.04 -3.54 11.36
CA GLY A 231 -11.88 -2.14 11.67
C GLY A 231 -10.43 -1.72 11.81
N ARG A 232 -10.21 -0.42 11.67
CA ARG A 232 -8.93 0.26 11.75
C ARG A 232 -9.03 1.48 12.64
N VAL A 233 -8.04 1.65 13.49
CA VAL A 233 -7.74 2.90 14.18
C VAL A 233 -6.37 3.35 13.74
N LYS A 234 -6.21 4.64 13.42
CA LYS A 234 -4.93 5.23 13.05
C LYS A 234 -4.80 6.61 13.68
N LEU A 235 -3.66 6.85 14.30
CA LEU A 235 -3.26 8.09 14.94
C LEU A 235 -2.00 8.60 14.24
N GLU A 236 -2.01 9.84 13.79
CA GLU A 236 -0.84 10.51 13.22
C GLU A 236 -0.54 11.78 14.02
N TRP A 237 0.71 11.92 14.46
CA TRP A 237 1.18 13.06 15.23
C TRP A 237 2.41 13.68 14.57
N GLN A 238 2.27 14.89 14.08
CA GLN A 238 3.36 15.72 13.57
C GLN A 238 3.85 16.66 14.70
N ALA A 239 4.58 16.13 15.69
CA ALA A 239 4.94 16.92 16.86
C ALA A 239 5.76 18.17 16.52
N LYS A 240 6.56 18.09 15.45
CA LYS A 240 7.41 19.16 14.91
C LYS A 240 7.51 19.02 13.39
N PRO A 241 7.95 20.04 12.64
CA PRO A 241 8.17 19.92 11.19
C PRO A 241 9.14 18.78 10.79
N ASP A 242 10.04 18.42 11.70
CA ASP A 242 11.09 17.43 11.52
C ASP A 242 10.81 16.07 12.16
N PHE A 243 9.68 15.91 12.86
CA PHE A 243 9.33 14.66 13.53
C PHE A 243 7.85 14.29 13.35
N LYS A 244 7.64 13.08 12.84
CA LYS A 244 6.32 12.46 12.68
C LYS A 244 6.27 11.12 13.40
N ALA A 245 5.17 10.88 14.09
CA ALA A 245 4.82 9.58 14.64
C ALA A 245 3.48 9.12 14.05
N MET A 246 3.37 7.83 13.77
CA MET A 246 2.13 7.21 13.30
C MET A 246 1.95 5.88 14.02
N PHE A 247 0.76 5.68 14.58
CA PHE A 247 0.33 4.42 15.13
C PHE A 247 -0.92 3.96 14.40
N PHE A 248 -1.01 2.67 14.08
CA PHE A 248 -2.26 2.06 13.64
C PHE A 248 -2.49 0.72 14.32
N ALA A 249 -3.75 0.33 14.41
CA ALA A 249 -4.18 -1.02 14.76
C ALA A 249 -5.35 -1.42 13.86
N ASN A 250 -5.32 -2.65 13.34
CA ASN A 250 -6.38 -3.25 12.56
C ASN A 250 -6.76 -4.59 13.17
N TYR A 251 -8.05 -4.90 13.08
CA TYR A 251 -8.59 -6.21 13.38
C TYR A 251 -9.53 -6.64 12.26
N ASP A 252 -9.37 -7.86 11.79
CA ASP A 252 -10.18 -8.49 10.76
C ASP A 252 -10.61 -9.87 11.28
N TYR A 253 -11.92 -10.12 11.22
CA TYR A 253 -12.53 -11.42 11.41
C TYR A 253 -13.18 -11.85 10.11
N LEU A 254 -12.88 -13.07 9.70
CA LEU A 254 -13.41 -13.68 8.49
C LEU A 254 -13.93 -15.07 8.84
N SER A 255 -15.15 -15.38 8.43
CA SER A 255 -15.66 -16.74 8.38
C SER A 255 -15.97 -17.08 6.93
N GLY A 256 -15.53 -18.23 6.43
CA GLY A 256 -15.78 -18.60 5.04
C GLY A 256 -15.42 -20.04 4.69
N GLY A 257 -15.69 -20.42 3.44
CA GLY A 257 -15.31 -21.72 2.89
C GLY A 257 -13.78 -21.89 2.82
N ALA A 258 -13.28 -23.07 3.20
CA ALA A 258 -11.83 -23.30 3.29
C ALA A 258 -11.21 -23.88 2.01
N PHE A 259 -11.87 -24.81 1.31
CA PHE A 259 -11.33 -25.43 0.09
C PHE A 259 -12.44 -25.86 -0.89
N PRO A 260 -12.94 -24.95 -1.76
CA PRO A 260 -14.04 -25.29 -2.67
C PRO A 260 -13.60 -26.08 -3.93
N TYR A 261 -12.31 -26.41 -4.11
CA TYR A 261 -11.85 -27.07 -5.33
C TYR A 261 -11.96 -28.58 -5.30
N MET A 262 -12.41 -29.12 -6.43
CA MET A 262 -12.26 -30.53 -6.79
C MET A 262 -11.68 -30.62 -8.20
N HIS A 263 -10.77 -31.57 -8.43
CA HIS A 263 -10.32 -31.92 -9.78
C HIS A 263 -11.43 -32.74 -10.46
N VAL A 264 -11.90 -32.28 -11.62
CA VAL A 264 -13.05 -32.89 -12.35
C VAL A 264 -12.86 -34.38 -12.63
N ASP A 265 -11.61 -34.86 -12.77
CA ASP A 265 -11.29 -36.25 -13.10
C ASP A 265 -11.11 -37.17 -11.86
N SER A 266 -11.25 -36.65 -10.63
CA SER A 266 -11.20 -37.46 -9.40
C SER A 266 -12.52 -38.18 -9.15
N THR A 267 -12.77 -39.26 -9.91
CA THR A 267 -14.04 -40.01 -9.92
C THR A 267 -14.36 -40.84 -8.64
N ALA A 268 -13.52 -40.78 -7.60
CA ALA A 268 -13.61 -41.74 -6.48
C ALA A 268 -13.82 -41.13 -5.07
N SER A 269 -13.93 -39.80 -4.92
CA SER A 269 -14.01 -39.20 -3.58
C SER A 269 -15.30 -38.42 -3.37
N ARG A 270 -16.28 -39.08 -2.74
CA ARG A 270 -17.51 -38.44 -2.23
C ARG A 270 -17.25 -37.82 -0.85
N PHE A 271 -16.40 -36.81 -0.77
CA PHE A 271 -16.26 -36.02 0.46
C PHE A 271 -17.39 -34.98 0.50
N ASN A 272 -18.37 -35.21 1.38
CA ASN A 272 -19.39 -34.22 1.75
C ASN A 272 -19.16 -33.80 3.20
N GLU A 273 -17.93 -33.38 3.50
CA GLU A 273 -17.57 -32.81 4.78
C GLU A 273 -17.68 -31.28 4.69
N PRO A 274 -18.29 -30.61 5.69
CA PRO A 274 -18.14 -29.17 5.84
C PRO A 274 -16.65 -28.81 5.83
N SER A 275 -16.28 -27.79 5.07
CA SER A 275 -14.93 -27.26 5.04
C SER A 275 -15.02 -25.75 5.13
N SER A 276 -14.88 -25.26 6.35
CA SER A 276 -14.95 -23.84 6.66
C SER A 276 -13.82 -23.45 7.60
N TYR A 277 -13.57 -22.16 7.72
CA TYR A 277 -12.63 -21.67 8.72
C TYR A 277 -13.05 -20.31 9.21
N ASP A 278 -12.72 -20.06 10.47
CA ASP A 278 -12.75 -18.73 11.04
C ASP A 278 -11.31 -18.22 11.13
N ARG A 279 -11.11 -16.94 10.84
CA ARG A 279 -9.83 -16.27 10.91
C ARG A 279 -9.93 -15.05 11.79
N HIS A 280 -8.94 -14.90 12.66
CA HIS A 280 -8.66 -13.70 13.42
C HIS A 280 -7.32 -13.13 12.98
N LEU A 281 -7.32 -11.93 12.41
CA LEU A 281 -6.12 -11.21 12.02
C LEU A 281 -6.07 -9.87 12.75
N PHE A 282 -5.11 -9.73 13.66
CA PHE A 282 -4.78 -8.45 14.29
C PHE A 282 -3.42 -7.98 13.78
N THR A 283 -3.32 -6.72 13.39
CA THR A 283 -2.04 -6.11 12.98
C THR A 283 -1.96 -4.68 13.46
N ASN A 284 -0.88 -4.34 14.16
CA ASN A 284 -0.60 -2.97 14.57
C ASN A 284 0.82 -2.56 14.17
N GLY A 285 1.03 -1.26 14.14
CA GLY A 285 2.31 -0.68 13.76
C GLY A 285 2.53 0.68 14.38
N LEU A 286 3.78 0.94 14.74
CA LEU A 286 4.31 2.22 15.16
C LEU A 286 5.43 2.62 14.21
N SER A 287 5.28 3.76 13.54
CA SER A 287 6.29 4.36 12.68
C SER A 287 6.69 5.72 13.26
N LEU A 288 8.00 5.97 13.32
CA LEU A 288 8.59 7.19 13.83
C LEU A 288 9.61 7.68 12.79
N ASP A 289 9.38 8.89 12.28
CA ASP A 289 10.19 9.51 11.24
C ASP A 289 10.83 10.78 11.78
N TRP A 290 12.16 10.86 11.73
CA TRP A 290 12.92 12.05 12.06
C TRP A 290 13.74 12.51 10.86
N ILE A 291 13.54 13.75 10.43
CA ILE A 291 14.27 14.37 9.33
C ILE A 291 15.20 15.43 9.94
N LYS A 292 16.50 15.32 9.70
CA LYS A 292 17.49 16.31 10.16
C LYS A 292 18.36 16.74 8.99
N ASP A 293 19.16 17.77 9.20
CA ASP A 293 20.09 18.25 8.19
C ASP A 293 21.08 17.13 7.82
N GLY A 294 20.96 16.62 6.59
CA GLY A 294 21.83 15.59 6.03
C GLY A 294 21.49 14.14 6.36
N TYR A 295 20.47 13.84 7.17
CA TYR A 295 20.06 12.46 7.44
C TYR A 295 18.57 12.32 7.78
N THR A 296 18.04 11.13 7.55
CA THR A 296 16.67 10.77 7.95
C THR A 296 16.68 9.43 8.66
N ILE A 297 15.98 9.35 9.79
CA ILE A 297 15.85 8.13 10.59
C ILE A 297 14.40 7.71 10.54
N HIS A 298 14.18 6.49 10.04
CA HIS A 298 12.89 5.82 10.03
C HIS A 298 12.95 4.63 10.97
N SER A 299 12.14 4.65 12.03
CA SER A 299 11.95 3.51 12.91
C SER A 299 10.54 2.96 12.69
N THR A 300 10.42 1.65 12.50
CA THR A 300 9.11 1.02 12.32
C THR A 300 9.08 -0.30 13.07
N THR A 301 8.09 -0.43 13.94
CA THR A 301 7.83 -1.62 14.74
C THR A 301 6.41 -2.07 14.45
N GLY A 302 6.22 -3.35 14.15
CA GLY A 302 4.91 -3.93 13.89
C GLY A 302 4.73 -5.24 14.65
N PHE A 303 3.49 -5.57 14.94
CA PHE A 303 3.10 -6.87 15.46
C PHE A 303 1.90 -7.37 14.67
N GLN A 304 1.92 -8.66 14.33
CA GLN A 304 0.87 -9.34 13.59
C GLN A 304 0.53 -10.64 14.32
N TYR A 305 -0.75 -10.83 14.59
CA TYR A 305 -1.32 -12.06 15.11
C TYR A 305 -2.32 -12.59 14.10
N LEU A 306 -2.15 -13.84 13.70
CA LEU A 306 -3.04 -14.56 12.79
C LEU A 306 -3.39 -15.89 13.44
N LYS A 307 -4.69 -16.18 13.53
CA LYS A 307 -5.21 -17.48 13.97
C LYS A 307 -6.28 -17.93 13.01
N ASP A 308 -6.10 -19.11 12.43
CA ASP A 308 -7.09 -19.80 11.61
C ASP A 308 -7.62 -21.01 12.37
N ASP A 309 -8.92 -21.06 12.58
CA ASP A 309 -9.64 -22.16 13.21
C ASP A 309 -10.44 -22.91 12.13
N MET A 310 -9.87 -24.01 11.64
CA MET A 310 -10.48 -24.88 10.62
C MET A 310 -11.62 -25.71 11.24
N LYS A 311 -12.74 -25.83 10.52
CA LYS A 311 -13.95 -26.58 10.92
C LYS A 311 -14.41 -27.50 9.80
#